data_AF-A0A1C5Z3U2-F1
#
_entry.id   AF-A0A1C5Z3U2-F1
#
_cell.length_a   1.000
_cell.length_b   1.000
_cell.length_c   1.000
_cell.angle_alpha   90.00
_cell.angle_beta   90.00
_cell.angle_gamma   90.00
#
_symmetry.space_group_name_H-M   'P 1'
#
loop_
_entity.id
_entity.type
_entity.pdbx_description
1 polymer ?
#
loop_
_entity_poly.entity_id
_entity_poly.type
_entity_poly.pdbx_seq_one_letter_code
_entity_poly.pdbx_strand_id
1 'polypeptide(L)' 'MVLAYQLLFIVLVIGSSFFGLKAFITTVMLSLLFTITNVYTLPLLMLQSSVILGAGVIGLIIATIVSLSKEKGSWA' A
#
# COMPACT_ATOMS: atom_id res chain seq x y z
N MET A 1 8.91 -10.21 -15.48
CA MET A 1 8.57 -8.78 -15.21
C MET A 1 7.41 -8.61 -14.24
N VAL A 2 6.25 -9.24 -14.46
CA VAL A 2 5.04 -9.08 -13.62
C VAL A 2 5.29 -9.34 -12.13
N LEU A 3 5.92 -10.47 -11.77
CA LEU A 3 6.20 -10.84 -10.38
C LEU A 3 7.07 -9.81 -9.65
N ALA A 4 8.00 -9.16 -10.36
CA ALA A 4 8.85 -8.13 -9.77
C ALA A 4 8.05 -6.88 -9.38
N TYR A 5 7.10 -6.45 -10.22
CA TYR A 5 6.19 -5.36 -9.89
C TYR A 5 5.28 -5.70 -8.69
N GLN A 6 4.79 -6.94 -8.61
CA GLN A 6 3.96 -7.35 -7.47
C GLN A 6 4.72 -7.35 -6.16
N LEU A 7 5.95 -7.88 -6.14
CA LEU A 7 6.81 -7.84 -4.98
C LEU A 7 7.14 -6.40 -4.57
N LEU A 8 7.42 -5.53 -5.53
CA LEU A 8 7.69 -4.12 -5.29
C LEU A 8 6.47 -3.42 -4.64
N PHE A 9 5.26 -3.69 -5.11
CA PHE A 9 4.04 -3.15 -4.49
C PHE A 9 3.81 -3.68 -3.09
N ILE A 10 4.04 -4.97 -2.84
CA ILE A 10 3.93 -5.55 -1.49
C ILE A 10 4.91 -4.86 -0.53
N VAL A 11 6.16 -4.67 -0.94
CA VAL A 11 7.19 -3.99 -0.12
C VAL A 11 6.81 -2.53 0.12
N LEU A 12 6.33 -1.82 -0.90
CA LEU A 12 5.90 -0.42 -0.76
C LEU A 12 4.70 -0.28 0.17
N VAL A 13 3.66 -1.09 -0.03
CA VAL A 13 2.44 -1.04 0.78
C VAL A 13 2.74 -1.39 2.23
N ILE A 14 3.40 -2.53 2.49
CA ILE A 14 3.76 -2.95 3.85
C ILE A 14 4.76 -1.99 4.50
N GLY A 15 5.78 -1.55 3.76
CA GLY A 15 6.79 -0.61 4.25
C GLY A 15 6.17 0.73 4.63
N SER A 16 5.28 1.27 3.79
CA SER A 16 4.60 2.55 4.05
C SER A 16 3.71 2.52 5.31
N SER A 17 3.17 1.36 5.67
CA SER A 17 2.35 1.19 6.86
C SER A 17 3.07 1.53 8.17
N PHE A 18 4.40 1.37 8.23
CA PHE A 18 5.19 1.72 9.41
C PHE A 18 5.45 3.23 9.54
N PHE A 19 5.32 3.99 8.47
CA PHE A 19 5.53 5.45 8.49
C PHE A 19 4.30 6.21 8.97
N GLY A 20 3.13 5.57 8.96
CA GLY A 20 1.85 6.09 9.46
C GLY A 20 0.79 6.22 8.35
N LEU A 21 -0.43 6.56 8.76
CA LEU A 21 -1.62 6.50 7.89
C LEU A 21 -1.51 7.38 6.63
N LYS A 22 -0.93 8.59 6.75
CA LYS A 22 -0.75 9.50 5.60
C LYS A 22 0.17 8.89 4.54
N ALA A 23 1.33 8.36 4.95
CA ALA A 23 2.28 7.72 4.03
C ALA A 23 1.66 6.50 3.35
N PHE A 24 0.94 5.67 4.11
CA PHE A 24 0.22 4.52 3.57
C PHE A 24 -0.80 4.91 2.50
N ILE A 25 -1.67 5.89 2.76
CA ILE A 25 -2.68 6.34 1.80
C ILE A 25 -2.02 6.88 0.53
N THR A 26 -0.97 7.69 0.66
CA THR A 26 -0.24 8.23 -0.49
C THR A 26 0.37 7.11 -1.34
N THR A 27 1.02 6.13 -0.72
CA THR A 27 1.63 4.99 -1.42
C THR A 27 0.58 4.14 -2.14
N VAL A 28 -0.57 3.87 -1.52
CA VAL A 28 -1.68 3.14 -2.16
C VAL A 28 -2.23 3.91 -3.36
N MET A 29 -2.46 5.22 -3.23
CA MET A 29 -2.98 6.05 -4.32
C MET A 29 -2.02 6.13 -5.51
N LEU A 30 -0.72 6.33 -5.25
CA LEU A 30 0.30 6.28 -6.30
C LEU A 30 0.37 4.90 -6.97
N SER A 31 0.22 3.83 -6.20
CA SER A 31 0.23 2.46 -6.72
C SER A 31 -0.94 2.18 -7.65
N LEU A 32 -2.14 2.63 -7.27
CA LEU A 32 -3.33 2.54 -8.12
C LEU A 32 -3.18 3.39 -9.39
N LEU A 33 -2.66 4.62 -9.27
CA LEU A 33 -2.42 5.50 -10.41
C LEU A 33 -1.39 4.91 -11.40
N PHE A 34 -0.29 4.35 -10.89
CA PHE A 34 0.70 3.64 -11.69
C PHE A 34 0.07 2.43 -12.41
N THR A 35 -0.80 1.69 -11.72
CA THR A 35 -1.49 0.54 -12.30
C THR A 35 -2.42 0.95 -13.44
N ILE A 36 -3.19 2.04 -13.25
CA ILE A 36 -4.11 2.60 -14.27
C ILE A 36 -3.34 3.17 -15.48
N THR A 37 -2.18 3.77 -15.26
CA THR A 37 -1.37 4.30 -16.38
C THR A 37 -0.68 3.20 -17.20
N ASN A 38 -0.58 1.98 -16.66
CA ASN A 38 0.00 0.80 -17.33
C ASN A 38 -1.09 -0.18 -17.84
N VAL A 39 -2.28 0.32 -18.22
CA VAL A 39 -3.49 -0.42 -18.65
C VAL A 39 -3.33 -1.38 -19.84
N TYR A 40 -2.18 -1.42 -20.52
CA TYR A 40 -1.95 -2.28 -21.69
C TYR A 40 -2.06 -3.79 -21.44
N THR A 41 -2.32 -4.21 -20.19
CA THR A 41 -2.51 -5.60 -19.80
C THR A 41 -3.67 -5.77 -18.80
N LEU A 42 -4.91 -5.71 -19.30
CA LEU A 42 -6.16 -5.89 -18.51
C LEU A 42 -6.13 -7.05 -17.49
N PRO A 43 -5.66 -8.26 -17.83
CA PRO A 43 -5.57 -9.36 -16.86
C PRO A 43 -4.56 -9.07 -15.73
N LEU A 44 -3.46 -8.40 -16.04
CA LEU A 44 -2.44 -8.02 -15.07
C LEU A 44 -2.92 -6.90 -14.15
N LEU A 45 -3.77 -6.01 -14.65
CA LEU A 45 -4.41 -4.97 -13.84
C LEU A 45 -5.33 -5.56 -12.76
N MET A 46 -6.11 -6.59 -13.10
CA MET A 46 -6.96 -7.29 -12.12
C MET A 46 -6.13 -8.06 -11.08
N LEU A 47 -5.03 -8.68 -11.51
CA LEU A 47 -4.15 -9.43 -10.61
C LEU A 47 -3.34 -8.49 -9.70
N GLN A 48 -2.88 -7.34 -10.19
CA GLN A 48 -2.18 -6.35 -9.38
C GLN A 48 -3.11 -5.64 -8.39
N SER A 49 -4.31 -5.26 -8.80
CA SER A 49 -5.28 -4.61 -7.91
C SER A 49 -5.72 -5.52 -6.76
N SER A 50 -5.93 -6.82 -7.01
CA SER A 50 -6.25 -7.77 -5.93
C SER A 50 -5.11 -7.93 -4.92
N VAL A 51 -3.85 -7.93 -5.37
CA VAL A 51 -2.67 -7.97 -4.48
C VAL A 51 -2.53 -6.66 -3.68
N ILE A 52 -2.70 -5.50 -4.33
CA ILE A 52 -2.66 -4.20 -3.66
C ILE A 52 -3.76 -4.10 -2.60
N LEU A 53 -4.98 -4.55 -2.91
CA LEU A 53 -6.08 -4.57 -1.95
C LEU A 53 -5.83 -5.55 -0.80
N GLY A 54 -5.38 -6.76 -1.08
CA GLY A 54 -5.09 -7.77 -0.06
C GLY A 54 -3.97 -7.34 0.91
N ALA A 55 -2.84 -6.88 0.37
CA ALA A 55 -1.75 -6.32 1.18
C ALA A 55 -2.16 -5.00 1.86
N GLY A 56 -3.01 -4.21 1.21
CA GLY A 56 -3.53 -2.95 1.71
C GLY A 56 -4.36 -3.12 2.98
N VAL A 57 -5.18 -4.17 3.10
CA VAL A 57 -5.94 -4.43 4.34
C VAL A 57 -5.00 -4.66 5.54
N ILE A 58 -3.97 -5.48 5.35
CA ILE A 58 -2.96 -5.74 6.39
C ILE A 58 -2.19 -4.46 6.71
N GLY A 59 -1.77 -3.74 5.67
CA GLY A 59 -1.07 -2.48 5.82
C GLY A 59 -1.89 -1.39 6.51
N LEU A 60 -3.20 -1.36 6.30
CA LEU A 60 -4.11 -0.40 6.93
C LEU A 60 -4.22 -0.66 8.44
N ILE A 61 -4.32 -1.92 8.86
CA ILE A 61 -4.35 -2.29 10.28
C ILE A 61 -3.06 -1.83 10.96
N ILE A 62 -1.90 -2.13 10.38
CA ILE A 62 -0.59 -1.71 10.89
C ILE A 62 -0.52 -0.18 10.96
N ALA A 63 -0.87 0.51 9.87
CA ALA A 63 -0.82 1.97 9.80
C ALA A 63 -1.72 2.64 10.84
N THR A 64 -2.90 2.06 11.10
CA THR A 64 -3.84 2.56 12.11
C THR A 64 -3.28 2.39 13.51
N ILE A 65 -2.74 1.22 13.85
CA ILE A 65 -2.11 0.95 15.15
C ILE A 65 -0.93 1.91 15.36
N VAL A 66 -0.04 2.03 14.38
CA VAL A 66 1.13 2.92 14.45
C VAL A 66 0.71 4.38 14.62
N SER A 67 -0.34 4.83 13.91
CA SER A 67 -0.85 6.18 14.03
C SER A 67 -1.39 6.47 15.43
N LEU A 68 -2.18 5.55 15.99
CA LEU A 68 -2.73 5.67 17.35
C LEU A 68 -1.63 5.64 18.42
N SER A 69 -0.59 4.80 18.24
CA SER A 69 0.55 4.75 19.16
C SER A 69 1.38 6.03 19.13
N LYS A 70 1.61 6.62 17.96
CA LYS A 70 2.31 7.92 17.84
C LYS A 70 1.51 9.05 18.48
N GLU A 71 0.20 9.04 18.31
CA GLU A 71 -0.68 10.04 18.94
C GLU A 71 -0.65 9.92 20.47
N LYS A 72 -0.73 8.71 21.04
CA LYS A 72 -0.58 8.51 22.50
C LYS A 72 0.77 8.94 23.06
N GLY A 73 1.86 8.77 22.30
CA GLY A 73 3.20 9.20 22.71
C GLY A 73 3.44 10.71 22.64
N SER A 74 2.61 11.46 21.92
CA SER A 74 2.72 12.91 21.79
C SER A 74 2.11 13.69 22.97
N TRP A 75 1.41 13.01 23.88
CA TRP A 75 0.77 13.58 25.08
C TRP A 75 1.49 13.22 26.39
N ALA A 76 2.65 12.54 26.31
CA ALA A 76 3.52 12.23 27.44
C ALA A 76 4.73 13.18 27.44
#